data_AF-A0A172XYP4-F1
#
_entry.id   AF-A0A172XYP4-F1
#
_cell.length_a   1.000
_cell.length_b   1.000
_cell.length_c   1.000
_cell.angle_alpha   90.00
_cell.angle_beta   90.00
_cell.angle_gamma   90.00
#
_symmetry.space_group_name_H-M   'P 1'
#
loop_
_entity.id
_entity.type
_entity.pdbx_description
1 polymer ?
#
loop_
_entity_poly.entity_id
_entity_poly.type
_entity_poly.pdbx_seq_one_letter_code
_entity_poly.pdbx_strand_id
1 'polypeptide(L)' 'MNISHYDFENLPDKKTQCDIVFNQGRIMNERIINNLKYSLYEVSSFSVEIIYNTINNKIAGLNIFQNRSVYSN' A
#
# COMPACT_ATOMS: atom_id res chain seq x y z
N MET A 1 -8.48 12.24 3.97
CA MET A 1 -8.77 11.90 5.39
C MET A 1 -7.45 11.37 5.96
N ASN A 2 -6.91 11.92 7.06
CA ASN A 2 -5.66 11.39 7.59
C ASN A 2 -5.95 10.12 8.39
N ILE A 3 -5.83 8.95 7.75
CA ILE A 3 -5.89 7.66 8.43
C ILE A 3 -4.52 7.37 9.07
N SER A 4 -4.51 6.86 10.30
CA SER A 4 -3.29 6.39 10.96
C SER A 4 -2.94 4.98 10.48
N HIS A 5 -1.67 4.58 10.65
CA HIS A 5 -1.24 3.20 10.35
C HIS A 5 -2.07 2.15 11.10
N TYR A 6 -2.35 2.39 12.39
CA TYR A 6 -3.12 1.48 13.22
C TYR A 6 -4.57 1.38 12.74
N ASP A 7 -5.22 2.51 12.44
CA ASP A 7 -6.60 2.49 11.92
C ASP A 7 -6.66 1.79 10.57
N PHE A 8 -5.66 2.01 9.71
CA PHE A 8 -5.56 1.38 8.39
C PHE A 8 -5.38 -0.14 8.49
N GLU A 9 -4.53 -0.63 9.39
CA GLU A 9 -4.34 -2.06 9.63
C GLU A 9 -5.59 -2.75 10.19
N ASN A 10 -6.38 -2.05 11.00
CA ASN A 10 -7.61 -2.57 11.62
C ASN A 10 -8.85 -2.43 10.72
N LEU A 11 -8.71 -1.97 9.48
CA LEU A 11 -9.83 -1.94 8.54
C LEU A 11 -10.35 -3.36 8.29
N PRO A 12 -11.69 -3.55 8.31
CA PRO A 12 -12.29 -4.88 8.29
C PRO A 12 -12.12 -5.60 6.94
N ASP A 13 -11.88 -4.88 5.86
CA ASP A 13 -11.81 -5.43 4.53
C ASP A 13 -10.65 -4.87 3.68
N LYS A 14 -10.00 -5.78 2.97
CA LYS A 14 -8.88 -5.46 2.07
C LYS A 14 -9.29 -4.55 0.92
N LYS A 15 -10.57 -4.57 0.54
CA LYS A 15 -11.09 -3.72 -0.53
C LYS A 15 -11.04 -2.26 -0.11
N THR A 16 -11.53 -1.92 1.08
CA THR A 16 -11.47 -0.58 1.65
C THR A 16 -10.04 -0.11 1.84
N GLN A 17 -9.13 -0.98 2.28
CA GLN A 17 -7.69 -0.67 2.34
C GLN A 17 -7.14 -0.28 0.96
N CYS A 18 -7.44 -1.07 -0.07
CA CYS A 18 -6.98 -0.78 -1.43
C CYS A 18 -7.63 0.48 -2.00
N ASP A 19 -8.93 0.68 -1.78
CA ASP A 19 -9.65 1.89 -2.22
C ASP A 19 -9.05 3.14 -1.58
N ILE A 20 -8.68 3.10 -0.30
CA ILE A 20 -7.98 4.21 0.36
C ILE A 20 -6.62 4.48 -0.30
N VAL A 21 -5.83 3.43 -0.53
CA VAL A 21 -4.51 3.57 -1.15
C VAL A 21 -4.61 4.10 -2.58
N PHE A 22 -5.56 3.64 -3.38
CA PHE A 22 -5.74 4.10 -4.76
C PHE A 22 -6.28 5.53 -4.85
N ASN A 23 -7.17 5.93 -3.94
CA ASN A 23 -7.79 7.26 -3.97
C ASN A 23 -6.98 8.33 -3.23
N GLN A 24 -6.25 7.96 -2.18
CA GLN A 24 -5.57 8.90 -1.29
C GLN A 24 -4.05 8.71 -1.28
N GLY A 25 -3.55 7.56 -1.74
CA GLY A 25 -2.13 7.29 -1.80
C GLY A 25 -1.46 7.96 -3.00
N ARG A 26 -0.24 8.43 -2.79
CA ARG A 26 0.62 8.92 -3.87
C ARG A 26 1.57 7.81 -4.31
N ILE A 27 1.56 7.47 -5.60
CA ILE A 27 2.51 6.49 -6.15
C ILE A 27 3.94 7.03 -5.97
N MET A 28 4.76 6.24 -5.27
CA MET A 28 6.19 6.50 -5.05
C MET A 28 7.05 5.73 -6.04
N ASN A 29 6.73 4.45 -6.24
CA ASN A 29 7.51 3.58 -7.12
C ASN A 29 6.64 2.43 -7.62
N GLU A 30 6.98 1.90 -8.79
CA GLU A 30 6.33 0.73 -9.36
C GLU A 30 7.37 -0.18 -10.01
N ARG A 31 7.25 -1.50 -9.77
CA ARG A 31 8.10 -2.51 -10.41
C ARG A 31 7.30 -3.73 -10.80
N ILE A 32 7.68 -4.40 -11.89
CA ILE A 32 7.09 -5.66 -12.33
C ILE A 32 8.14 -6.77 -12.26
N ILE A 33 7.85 -7.86 -11.57
CA ILE A 33 8.70 -9.04 -11.47
C ILE A 33 7.82 -10.27 -11.66
N ASN A 34 8.14 -11.12 -12.65
CA ASN A 34 7.49 -12.42 -12.88
C ASN A 34 5.95 -12.35 -12.78
N ASN A 35 5.35 -11.41 -13.51
CA ASN A 35 3.89 -11.20 -13.57
C ASN A 35 3.24 -10.67 -12.28
N LEU A 36 4.04 -10.26 -11.30
CA LEU A 36 3.59 -9.50 -10.16
C LEU A 36 4.05 -8.07 -10.34
N LYS A 37 3.12 -7.11 -10.31
CA LYS A 37 3.48 -5.70 -10.19
C LYS A 37 3.30 -5.28 -8.75
N TYR A 38 4.31 -4.57 -8.27
CA TYR A 38 4.44 -4.03 -6.95
C TYR A 38 4.36 -2.51 -7.12
N SER A 39 3.29 -1.91 -6.63
CA SER A 39 3.10 -0.46 -6.64
C SER A 39 3.18 0.02 -5.20
N LEU A 40 4.20 0.82 -4.91
CA LEU A 40 4.43 1.44 -3.61
C LEU A 40 3.76 2.81 -3.58
N TYR A 41 2.92 3.00 -2.58
CA TYR A 41 2.17 4.23 -2.32
C TYR A 41 2.61 4.83 -0.99
N GLU A 42 2.68 6.14 -0.94
CA GLU A 42 2.72 6.90 0.30
C GLU A 42 1.29 7.28 0.69
N VAL A 43 0.85 6.89 1.88
CA VAL A 43 -0.48 7.17 2.42
C VAL A 43 -0.29 7.86 3.77
N SER A 44 -0.67 9.13 3.87
CA SER A 44 -0.52 9.90 5.11
C SER A 44 0.93 9.90 5.61
N SER A 45 1.23 9.19 6.71
CA SER A 45 2.56 9.09 7.32
C SER A 45 3.21 7.70 7.21
N PHE A 46 2.72 6.84 6.31
CA PHE A 46 3.22 5.49 6.12
C PHE A 46 3.20 5.11 4.64
N SER A 47 3.78 3.96 4.31
CA SER A 47 3.80 3.46 2.94
C SER A 47 3.05 2.14 2.83
N VAL A 48 2.39 1.92 1.70
CA VAL A 48 1.66 0.69 1.39
C VAL A 48 2.11 0.19 0.02
N GLU A 49 2.54 -1.07 -0.06
CA GLU A 49 2.83 -1.73 -1.33
C GLU A 49 1.65 -2.64 -1.69
N ILE A 50 1.04 -2.37 -2.84
CA ILE A 50 0.02 -3.24 -3.42
C ILE A 50 0.70 -4.16 -4.42
N ILE A 51 0.51 -5.46 -4.22
CA ILE A 51 0.99 -6.50 -5.12
C ILE A 51 -0.19 -7.01 -5.93
N TYR A 52 -0.10 -6.92 -7.25
CA TYR A 52 -1.11 -7.43 -8.16
C TYR A 52 -0.50 -8.39 -9.15
N ASN A 53 -1.27 -9.43 -9.43
CA ASN A 53 -0.95 -10.37 -10.46
C ASN A 53 -1.47 -9.84 -11.79
N THR A 54 -0.56 -9.59 -12.72
CA THR A 54 -0.87 -9.00 -14.03
C THR A 54 -1.50 -10.00 -15.00
N ILE A 55 -1.48 -11.30 -14.71
CA ILE A 55 -2.13 -12.34 -15.54
C ILE A 55 -3.63 -12.39 -15.28
N ASN A 56 -4.04 -12.34 -14.01
CA ASN A 56 -5.45 -12.45 -13.63
C ASN A 56 -6.07 -11.12 -13.16
N ASN A 57 -5.27 -10.05 -13.14
CA ASN A 57 -5.63 -8.70 -12.71
C ASN A 57 -6.24 -8.65 -11.29
N LYS A 58 -5.75 -9.52 -10.39
CA LYS A 58 -6.18 -9.57 -8.99
C LYS A 58 -5.08 -9.10 -8.06
N ILE A 59 -5.50 -8.54 -6.92
CA ILE A 59 -4.61 -8.20 -5.81
C ILE A 59 -4.12 -9.51 -5.20
N ALA A 60 -2.81 -9.73 -5.30
CA ALA A 60 -2.12 -10.88 -4.75
C ALA A 60 -1.72 -10.66 -3.29
N GLY A 61 -1.47 -9.40 -2.90
CA GLY A 61 -1.07 -9.06 -1.54
C GLY A 61 -1.00 -7.56 -1.29
N LEU A 62 -0.82 -7.21 -0.01
CA LEU A 62 -0.67 -5.85 0.46
C LEU A 62 0.32 -5.86 1.61
N ASN A 63 1.37 -5.04 1.52
CA ASN A 63 2.36 -4.84 2.58
C ASN A 63 2.22 -3.42 3.12
N ILE A 64 2.31 -3.26 4.43
CA ILE A 64 2.21 -1.96 5.10
C ILE A 64 3.54 -1.72 5.79
N PHE A 65 4.11 -0.54 5.54
CA PHE A 65 5.40 -0.13 6.09
C PHE A 65 5.20 1.13 6.92
N GLN A 66 5.46 1.03 8.22
CA GLN A 66 5.58 2.20 9.05
C GLN A 66 6.79 3.02 8.59
N ASN A 67 6.60 4.31 8.28
CA ASN A 67 7.71 5.17 7.92
C ASN A 67 8.54 5.46 9.19
N ARG A 68 9.60 4.65 9.40
CA ARG A 68 10.52 4.74 10.52
C ARG A 68 11.66 5.74 10.31
N SER A 69 11.52 6.72 9.41
CA SER A 69 12.49 7.82 9.31
C SER A 69 12.66 8.61 10.62
N VAL A 70 11.81 8.39 11.63
CA VAL A 70 11.94 8.96 12.99
C VAL A 70 13.09 8.32 13.81
N TYR A 71 13.66 7.18 13.39
CA TYR A 71 14.77 6.52 14.10
C TYR A 71 16.13 6.63 13.38
N SER A 72 16.20 7.43 12.33
CA SER A 72 17.46 7.74 11.62
C SER A 72 18.07 9.01 12.21
N ASN A 73 18.58 8.91 13.44
CA ASN A 73 19.36 9.98 14.09
C ASN A 73 20.74 9.43 14.46
#